data_AF-A0A937W6S9-F1
#
_entry.id   AF-A0A937W6S9-F1
#
_cell.length_a   1.000
_cell.length_b   1.000
_cell.length_c   1.000
_cell.angle_alpha   90.00
_cell.angle_beta   90.00
_cell.angle_gamma   90.00
#
_symmetry.space_group_name_H-M   'P 1'
#
loop_
_entity.id
_entity.type
_entity.pdbx_description
1 polymer ?
#
loop_
_entity_poly.entity_id
_entity_poly.type
_entity_poly.pdbx_seq_one_letter_code
_entity_poly.pdbx_strand_id
1 'polypeptide(L)'
;MSEKTNQDNESEKKASNPYDALFKEVMTDLFRQLQILIKTEQEVSRTPRTIDVVITCAKEVIEKARRETPFCFLNKHNIIAFKSLSDPLTIWEYHKIHGRARFYIAENRLATEDTIICAVCSSEPRKVLRQSQNAVEFRMVNSWHYVSKEKIPFHVIIIRKLKTEFKNYPLLLFAPIKNFKEFVKHAIDNNRLKYLEYAYLLHPKETKEVLMMTGNIPIPEENVKFIVNDLTPERILRYIDVEDIIQNLSDEDIQKLRRLLNQKDNGRKNKSRR
;
A
#
# COMPACT_ATOMS: atom_id res chain seq x y z
N MET A 1 46.12 -25.10 -11.65
CA MET A 1 45.77 -23.68 -11.39
C MET A 1 44.49 -23.40 -12.16
N SER A 2 43.40 -23.25 -11.43
CA SER A 2 42.03 -23.17 -11.95
C SER A 2 41.51 -21.75 -11.81
N GLU A 3 41.33 -21.06 -12.93
CA GLU A 3 40.58 -19.81 -13.00
C GLU A 3 39.20 -20.10 -13.62
N LYS A 4 38.21 -20.27 -12.74
CA LYS A 4 36.79 -20.06 -13.05
C LYS A 4 36.43 -18.74 -12.41
N THR A 5 36.37 -17.67 -13.20
CA THR A 5 35.83 -16.39 -12.74
C THR A 5 34.35 -16.38 -13.06
N ASN A 6 33.54 -16.53 -12.01
CA ASN A 6 32.09 -16.39 -12.03
C ASN A 6 31.70 -15.01 -12.58
N GLN A 7 31.33 -14.97 -13.86
CA GLN A 7 30.47 -13.93 -14.43
C GLN A 7 29.09 -14.55 -14.61
N ASP A 8 28.35 -14.72 -13.52
CA ASP A 8 26.93 -15.04 -13.56
C ASP A 8 26.26 -14.42 -12.32
N ASN A 9 25.10 -13.80 -12.55
CA ASN A 9 24.08 -13.36 -11.56
C ASN A 9 24.07 -11.89 -11.10
N GLU A 10 23.96 -10.91 -12.03
CA GLU A 10 23.43 -9.57 -11.71
C GLU A 10 22.14 -9.19 -12.48
N SER A 11 21.48 -10.16 -13.11
CA SER A 11 20.20 -9.97 -13.79
C SER A 11 19.07 -10.82 -13.21
N GLU A 12 19.03 -10.99 -11.89
CA GLU A 12 17.80 -11.41 -11.24
C GLU A 12 16.77 -10.28 -11.36
N LYS A 13 15.81 -10.45 -12.29
CA LYS A 13 14.54 -9.72 -12.30
C LYS A 13 13.94 -9.81 -10.89
N LYS A 14 14.11 -8.76 -10.09
CA LYS A 14 13.48 -8.60 -8.79
C LYS A 14 11.96 -8.74 -9.03
N ALA A 15 11.39 -9.89 -8.67
CA ALA A 15 9.96 -10.13 -8.79
C ALA A 15 9.22 -8.96 -8.15
N SER A 16 8.26 -8.37 -8.87
CA SER A 16 7.53 -7.18 -8.44
C SER A 16 6.97 -7.42 -7.04
N ASN A 17 7.48 -6.66 -6.07
CA ASN A 17 7.01 -6.72 -4.70
C ASN A 17 5.52 -6.34 -4.69
N PRO A 18 4.58 -7.18 -4.19
CA PRO A 18 3.15 -6.87 -4.22
C PRO A 18 2.81 -5.55 -3.51
N TYR A 19 3.64 -5.14 -2.54
CA TYR A 19 3.51 -3.84 -1.87
C TYR A 19 3.78 -2.67 -2.81
N ASP A 20 4.73 -2.79 -3.75
CA ASP A 20 5.08 -1.69 -4.66
C ASP A 20 3.99 -1.49 -5.71
N ALA A 21 3.42 -2.58 -6.23
CA ALA A 21 2.30 -2.55 -7.17
C ALA A 21 1.04 -1.96 -6.50
N LEU A 22 0.69 -2.44 -5.30
CA LEU A 22 -0.48 -1.92 -4.60
C LEU A 22 -0.27 -0.48 -4.11
N PHE A 23 0.94 -0.10 -3.71
CA PHE A 23 1.26 1.30 -3.39
C PHE A 23 0.92 2.22 -4.56
N LYS A 24 1.30 1.83 -5.78
CA LYS A 24 0.98 2.60 -6.99
C LYS A 24 -0.52 2.69 -7.25
N GLU A 25 -1.26 1.61 -7.04
CA GLU A 25 -2.73 1.60 -7.16
C GLU A 25 -3.41 2.51 -6.14
N VAL A 26 -3.05 2.38 -4.85
CA VAL A 26 -3.58 3.20 -3.76
C VAL A 26 -3.32 4.69 -4.00
N MET A 27 -2.09 5.02 -4.44
CA MET A 27 -1.72 6.40 -4.76
C MET A 27 -2.50 6.91 -5.97
N THR A 28 -2.66 6.08 -7.00
CA THR A 28 -3.48 6.40 -8.18
C THR A 28 -4.90 6.76 -7.79
N ASP A 29 -5.52 5.94 -6.94
CA ASP A 29 -6.91 6.16 -6.52
C ASP A 29 -7.07 7.39 -5.62
N LEU A 30 -6.12 7.62 -4.71
CA LEU A 30 -6.08 8.82 -3.88
C LEU A 30 -6.03 10.10 -4.74
N PHE A 31 -5.11 10.17 -5.69
CA PHE A 31 -4.90 11.40 -6.47
C PHE A 31 -5.93 11.58 -7.59
N ARG A 32 -6.50 10.50 -8.14
CA ARG A 32 -7.64 10.59 -9.07
C ARG A 32 -8.90 11.14 -8.41
N GLN A 33 -9.18 10.75 -7.16
CA GLN A 33 -10.30 11.33 -6.39
C GLN A 33 -10.15 12.85 -6.18
N LEU A 34 -8.92 13.34 -6.16
CA LEU A 34 -8.59 14.77 -6.08
C LEU A 34 -8.46 15.45 -7.46
N GLN A 35 -8.71 14.72 -8.56
CA GLN A 35 -8.56 15.20 -9.94
C GLN A 35 -7.13 15.68 -10.26
N ILE A 36 -6.12 15.06 -9.63
CA ILE A 36 -4.71 15.37 -9.83
C ILE A 36 -4.09 14.38 -10.81
N LEU A 37 -3.27 14.89 -11.74
CA LEU A 37 -2.55 14.06 -12.69
C LEU A 37 -1.49 13.22 -11.97
N ILE A 38 -1.53 11.91 -12.18
CA ILE A 38 -0.60 10.93 -11.59
C ILE A 38 -0.07 9.98 -12.68
N LYS A 39 1.23 9.69 -12.60
CA LYS A 39 1.92 8.68 -13.43
C LYS A 39 2.66 7.71 -12.51
N THR A 40 2.67 6.43 -12.86
CA THR A 40 3.35 5.37 -12.10
C THR A 40 4.35 4.64 -13.00
N GLU A 41 5.41 4.07 -12.42
CA GLU A 41 6.46 3.35 -13.18
C GLU A 41 7.08 4.18 -14.31
N GLN A 42 7.37 5.44 -14.02
CA GLN A 42 7.92 6.34 -15.03
C GLN A 42 9.40 6.01 -15.25
N GLU A 43 9.73 5.47 -16.42
CA GLU A 43 11.12 5.32 -16.87
C GLU A 43 11.77 6.70 -17.05
N VAL A 44 13.02 6.81 -16.60
CA VAL A 44 13.81 8.06 -16.64
C VAL A 44 15.15 7.91 -17.36
N SER A 45 15.39 6.76 -18.00
CA SER A 45 16.59 6.53 -18.80
C SER A 45 16.42 5.32 -19.71
N ARG A 46 17.33 5.15 -20.67
CA ARG A 46 17.42 3.95 -21.53
C ARG A 46 17.71 2.64 -20.79
N THR A 47 18.15 2.72 -19.53
CA THR A 47 18.19 1.56 -18.60
C THR A 47 16.93 1.54 -17.74
N PRO A 48 16.35 0.38 -17.39
CA PRO A 48 15.11 0.29 -16.63
C PRO A 48 15.31 0.84 -15.22
N ARG A 49 15.10 2.14 -15.08
CA ARG A 49 15.17 2.91 -13.85
C ARG A 49 13.85 3.65 -13.77
N THR A 50 13.01 3.25 -12.83
CA THR A 50 11.69 3.83 -12.68
C THR A 50 11.61 4.73 -11.44
N ILE A 51 10.78 5.75 -11.55
CA ILE A 51 10.19 6.47 -10.42
C ILE A 51 8.84 5.80 -10.12
N ASP A 52 8.58 5.52 -8.84
CA ASP A 52 7.36 4.81 -8.45
C ASP A 52 6.11 5.62 -8.79
N VAL A 53 6.08 6.88 -8.38
CA VAL A 53 4.94 7.78 -8.57
C VAL A 53 5.41 9.20 -8.89
N VAL A 54 4.83 9.82 -9.92
CA VAL A 54 4.96 11.24 -10.22
C VAL A 54 3.58 11.89 -10.18
N ILE A 55 3.45 13.01 -9.47
CA ILE A 55 2.20 13.75 -9.31
C ILE A 55 2.41 15.17 -9.84
N THR A 56 1.50 15.63 -10.71
CA THR A 56 1.45 17.02 -11.16
C THR A 56 0.16 17.68 -10.68
N CYS A 57 0.30 18.65 -9.79
CA CYS A 57 -0.81 19.36 -9.17
C CYS A 57 -1.04 20.70 -9.86
N ALA A 58 -2.30 20.99 -10.21
CA ALA A 58 -2.71 22.35 -10.55
C ALA A 58 -2.71 23.24 -9.29
N LYS A 59 -2.41 24.53 -9.46
CA LYS A 59 -2.15 25.46 -8.33
C LYS A 59 -3.33 25.54 -7.36
N GLU A 60 -4.54 25.51 -7.90
CA GLU A 60 -5.82 25.57 -7.21
C GLU A 60 -6.13 24.32 -6.37
N VAL A 61 -5.55 23.16 -6.70
CA VAL A 61 -5.78 21.89 -5.98
C VAL A 61 -4.72 21.63 -4.91
N ILE A 62 -3.53 22.24 -5.00
CA ILE A 62 -2.40 22.01 -4.08
C ILE A 62 -2.82 22.15 -2.61
N GLU A 63 -3.48 23.24 -2.24
CA GLU A 63 -3.85 23.49 -0.85
C GLU A 63 -4.89 22.49 -0.32
N LYS A 64 -5.82 22.04 -1.18
CA LYS A 64 -6.76 20.97 -0.83
C LYS A 64 -6.00 19.67 -0.59
N ALA A 65 -5.13 19.28 -1.51
CA ALA A 65 -4.34 18.06 -1.40
C ALA A 65 -3.41 18.04 -0.17
N ARG A 66 -2.80 19.18 0.17
CA ARG A 66 -1.98 19.32 1.39
C ARG A 66 -2.78 19.09 2.68
N ARG A 67 -4.08 19.43 2.69
CA ARG A 67 -4.96 19.22 3.85
C ARG A 67 -5.52 17.81 3.92
N GLU A 68 -5.89 17.24 2.77
CA GLU A 68 -6.65 15.98 2.68
C GLU A 68 -5.77 14.73 2.56
N THR A 69 -4.46 14.89 2.33
CA THR A 69 -3.52 13.78 2.17
C THR A 69 -2.40 13.85 3.23
N PRO A 70 -1.57 12.79 3.38
CA PRO A 70 -0.41 12.83 4.26
C PRO A 70 0.73 13.70 3.68
N PHE A 71 0.60 14.16 2.44
CA PHE A 71 1.60 14.94 1.72
C PHE A 71 1.35 16.44 1.90
N CYS A 72 1.51 16.94 3.12
CA CYS A 72 1.27 18.36 3.46
C CYS A 72 2.22 19.37 2.79
N PHE A 73 3.19 18.89 2.02
CA PHE A 73 4.24 19.66 1.36
C PHE A 73 4.18 19.56 -0.17
N LEU A 74 3.12 18.99 -0.75
CA LEU A 74 3.00 18.86 -2.21
C LEU A 74 3.25 20.21 -2.91
N ASN A 75 3.94 20.18 -4.03
CA ASN A 75 4.14 21.31 -4.92
C ASN A 75 3.54 20.99 -6.29
N LYS A 76 3.82 21.82 -7.30
CA LYS A 76 3.35 21.60 -8.67
C LYS A 76 3.82 20.25 -9.23
N HIS A 77 5.08 19.88 -9.01
CA HIS A 77 5.63 18.58 -9.42
C HIS A 77 6.17 17.81 -8.21
N ASN A 78 5.79 16.53 -8.09
CA ASN A 78 6.14 15.72 -6.93
C ASN A 78 6.61 14.34 -7.38
N ILE A 79 7.82 13.99 -6.98
CA ILE A 79 8.46 12.73 -7.32
C ILE A 79 8.53 11.88 -6.07
N ILE A 80 7.80 10.77 -6.04
CA ILE A 80 7.66 9.91 -4.87
C ILE A 80 8.31 8.56 -5.12
N ALA A 81 9.12 8.12 -4.16
CA ALA A 81 9.67 6.78 -4.08
C ALA A 81 9.14 6.07 -2.82
N PHE A 82 8.70 4.83 -2.97
CA PHE A 82 8.25 4.00 -1.85
C PHE A 82 9.38 3.13 -1.33
N LYS A 83 9.45 2.97 -0.01
CA LYS A 83 10.45 2.18 0.70
C LYS A 83 9.78 1.30 1.74
N SER A 84 9.62 0.03 1.37
CA SER A 84 8.96 -0.99 2.18
C SER A 84 9.82 -1.40 3.39
N LEU A 85 9.32 -2.35 4.19
CA LEU A 85 10.11 -2.90 5.30
C LEU A 85 11.32 -3.72 4.84
N SER A 86 11.24 -4.35 3.66
CA SER A 86 12.33 -5.13 3.06
C SER A 86 13.26 -4.31 2.17
N ASP A 87 12.85 -3.11 1.74
CA ASP A 87 13.64 -2.16 0.94
C ASP A 87 13.77 -0.81 1.68
N PRO A 88 14.59 -0.72 2.74
CA PRO A 88 14.71 0.49 3.53
C PRO A 88 15.46 1.61 2.78
N LEU A 89 15.13 2.87 3.10
CA LEU A 89 15.89 4.01 2.62
C LEU A 89 17.31 4.02 3.23
N THR A 90 18.31 3.80 2.38
CA THR A 90 19.73 3.97 2.70
C THR A 90 20.28 5.26 2.09
N ILE A 91 21.50 5.65 2.43
CA ILE A 91 22.16 6.82 1.81
C ILE A 91 22.36 6.62 0.30
N TRP A 92 22.63 5.38 -0.13
CA TRP A 92 22.74 5.05 -1.55
C TRP A 92 21.39 5.14 -2.26
N GLU A 93 20.31 4.68 -1.62
CA GLU A 93 18.96 4.85 -2.17
C GLU A 93 18.56 6.32 -2.25
N TYR A 94 18.92 7.14 -1.25
CA TYR A 94 18.76 8.60 -1.33
C TYR A 94 19.42 9.17 -2.59
N HIS A 95 20.69 8.83 -2.85
CA HIS A 95 21.39 9.28 -4.06
C HIS A 95 20.75 8.76 -5.35
N LYS A 96 20.30 7.50 -5.38
CA LYS A 96 19.61 6.93 -6.54
C LYS A 96 18.28 7.65 -6.83
N ILE A 97 17.47 7.91 -5.80
CA ILE A 97 16.20 8.64 -5.94
C ILE A 97 16.48 10.05 -6.48
N HIS A 98 17.46 10.76 -5.91
CA HIS A 98 17.88 12.07 -6.42
C HIS A 98 18.35 12.04 -7.88
N GLY A 99 19.14 11.03 -8.25
CA GLY A 99 19.60 10.86 -9.63
C GLY A 99 18.43 10.66 -10.60
N ARG A 100 17.52 9.74 -10.27
CA ARG A 100 16.30 9.49 -11.07
C ARG A 100 15.42 10.73 -11.19
N ALA A 101 15.23 11.44 -10.08
CA ALA A 101 14.46 12.69 -10.07
C ALA A 101 15.09 13.76 -10.96
N ARG A 102 16.42 13.94 -10.92
CA ARG A 102 17.12 14.90 -11.78
C ARG A 102 17.02 14.55 -13.26
N PHE A 103 17.12 13.27 -13.63
CA PHE A 103 16.85 12.85 -15.01
C PHE A 103 15.44 13.19 -15.45
N TYR A 104 14.44 12.85 -14.63
CA TYR A 104 13.04 13.17 -14.92
C TYR A 104 12.80 14.68 -15.10
N ILE A 105 13.35 15.49 -14.20
CA ILE A 105 13.29 16.96 -14.25
C ILE A 105 13.89 17.48 -15.56
N ALA A 106 15.07 16.98 -15.95
CA ALA A 106 15.76 17.42 -17.16
C ALA A 106 14.99 17.02 -18.44
N GLU A 107 14.53 15.77 -18.53
CA GLU A 107 13.78 15.27 -19.70
C GLU A 107 12.45 16.01 -19.89
N ASN A 108 11.77 16.35 -18.79
CA ASN A 108 10.46 17.01 -18.82
C ASN A 108 10.57 18.54 -18.66
N ARG A 109 11.79 19.10 -18.57
CA ARG A 109 12.08 20.53 -18.43
C ARG A 109 11.32 21.19 -17.26
N LEU A 110 11.28 20.50 -16.12
CA LEU A 110 10.57 20.99 -14.93
C LEU A 110 11.39 22.05 -14.18
N ALA A 111 10.71 23.05 -13.62
CA ALA A 111 11.34 24.04 -12.75
C ALA A 111 11.67 23.40 -11.39
N THR A 112 12.89 23.61 -10.90
CA THR A 112 13.39 22.97 -9.67
C THR A 112 12.67 23.46 -8.42
N GLU A 113 12.32 24.75 -8.42
CA GLU A 113 11.57 25.46 -7.37
C GLU A 113 10.12 24.98 -7.26
N ASP A 114 9.58 24.44 -8.34
CA ASP A 114 8.22 23.89 -8.42
C ASP A 114 8.20 22.37 -8.13
N THR A 115 9.36 21.77 -7.89
CA THR A 115 9.53 20.31 -7.76
C THR A 115 9.92 19.91 -6.34
N ILE A 116 9.30 18.86 -5.81
CA ILE A 116 9.73 18.19 -4.58
C ILE A 116 10.00 16.71 -4.83
N ILE A 117 10.87 16.13 -4.01
CA ILE A 117 11.12 14.69 -3.96
C ILE A 117 10.65 14.19 -2.61
N CYS A 118 10.04 13.00 -2.56
CA CYS A 118 9.62 12.37 -1.31
C CYS A 118 10.00 10.88 -1.30
N ALA A 119 10.60 10.44 -0.20
CA ALA A 119 10.64 9.03 0.16
C ALA A 119 9.55 8.72 1.19
N VAL A 120 8.71 7.72 0.90
CA VAL A 120 7.69 7.21 1.82
C VAL A 120 8.19 5.91 2.40
N CYS A 121 8.48 5.88 3.71
CA CYS A 121 9.17 4.77 4.35
C CYS A 121 8.29 4.05 5.38
N SER A 122 8.08 2.74 5.22
CA SER A 122 7.39 1.91 6.21
C SER A 122 8.12 1.86 7.56
N SER A 123 9.46 1.88 7.53
CA SER A 123 10.32 1.94 8.70
C SER A 123 11.07 3.27 8.81
N GLU A 124 11.52 3.64 10.01
CA GLU A 124 12.30 4.86 10.21
C GLU A 124 13.75 4.68 9.71
N PRO A 125 14.22 5.45 8.71
CA PRO A 125 15.56 5.31 8.16
C PRO A 125 16.61 6.00 9.04
N ARG A 126 16.80 5.51 10.27
CA ARG A 126 17.63 6.14 11.32
C ARG A 126 19.05 6.47 10.87
N LYS A 127 19.67 5.63 10.04
CA LYS A 127 21.03 5.87 9.53
C LYS A 127 21.09 7.05 8.56
N VAL A 128 20.04 7.27 7.76
CA VAL A 128 19.95 8.40 6.82
C VAL A 128 19.60 9.70 7.53
N LEU A 129 18.72 9.63 8.53
CA LEU A 129 18.26 10.81 9.26
C LEU A 129 19.25 11.32 10.33
N ARG A 130 20.25 10.52 10.73
CA ARG A 130 21.29 10.94 11.67
C ARG A 130 22.32 11.83 10.98
N GLN A 131 22.31 13.12 11.33
CA GLN A 131 23.14 14.17 10.75
C GLN A 131 24.65 13.91 10.84
N SER A 132 25.12 13.21 11.88
CA SER A 132 26.56 12.97 12.09
C SER A 132 27.18 11.94 11.14
N GLN A 133 26.39 11.24 10.32
CA GLN A 133 26.87 10.15 9.46
C GLN A 133 26.75 10.44 7.95
N ASN A 134 26.10 11.54 7.55
CA ASN A 134 25.83 11.82 6.13
C ASN A 134 26.18 13.27 5.79
N ALA A 135 26.57 13.52 4.54
CA ALA A 135 26.79 14.87 4.01
C ALA A 135 25.49 15.69 3.82
N VAL A 136 24.34 15.12 4.18
CA VAL A 136 23.01 15.69 3.96
C VAL A 136 22.33 15.91 5.30
N GLU A 137 21.96 17.17 5.58
CA GLU A 137 21.28 17.55 6.81
C GLU A 137 19.75 17.40 6.63
N PHE A 138 19.16 16.44 7.33
CA PHE A 138 17.71 16.35 7.49
C PHE A 138 17.25 17.10 8.74
N ARG A 139 16.21 17.91 8.59
CA ARG A 139 15.51 18.58 9.70
C ARG A 139 14.17 17.92 9.94
N MET A 140 13.87 17.65 11.20
CA MET A 140 12.56 17.16 11.61
C MET A 140 11.55 18.31 11.52
N VAL A 141 10.50 18.13 10.72
CA VAL A 141 9.35 19.07 10.67
C VAL A 141 8.35 18.67 11.74
N ASN A 142 8.10 17.37 11.89
CA ASN A 142 7.33 16.77 12.96
C ASN A 142 7.77 15.31 13.15
N SER A 143 7.16 14.59 14.11
CA SER A 143 7.62 13.25 14.48
C SER A 143 7.66 12.24 13.32
N TRP A 144 6.81 12.40 12.28
CA TRP A 144 6.70 11.51 11.13
C TRP A 144 7.25 12.09 9.83
N HIS A 145 7.70 13.35 9.81
CA HIS A 145 8.13 14.07 8.61
C HIS A 145 9.47 14.77 8.80
N TYR A 146 10.41 14.49 7.89
CA TYR A 146 11.71 15.17 7.79
C TYR A 146 11.87 15.82 6.42
N VAL A 147 12.70 16.86 6.35
CA VAL A 147 13.05 17.52 5.10
C VAL A 147 14.54 17.86 5.05
N SER A 148 15.16 17.61 3.90
CA SER A 148 16.44 18.20 3.51
C SER A 148 16.17 19.33 2.50
N LYS A 149 16.64 20.54 2.81
CA LYS A 149 16.45 21.73 1.96
C LYS A 149 17.67 21.97 1.07
N GLU A 150 18.02 20.98 0.26
CA GLU A 150 18.93 21.18 -0.88
C GLU A 150 18.25 22.03 -1.98
N LYS A 151 18.89 22.18 -3.14
CA LYS A 151 18.29 22.86 -4.31
C LYS A 151 16.90 22.34 -4.70
N ILE A 152 16.64 21.05 -4.48
CA ILE A 152 15.31 20.44 -4.62
C ILE A 152 14.97 19.84 -3.25
N PRO A 153 13.88 20.27 -2.59
CA PRO A 153 13.50 19.72 -1.29
C PRO A 153 13.30 18.21 -1.33
N PHE A 154 13.94 17.49 -0.41
CA PHE A 154 13.77 16.06 -0.23
C PHE A 154 13.04 15.78 1.08
N HIS A 155 11.82 15.28 0.98
CA HIS A 155 10.94 14.96 2.09
C HIS A 155 11.04 13.46 2.42
N VAL A 156 10.91 13.13 3.71
CA VAL A 156 10.81 11.74 4.18
C VAL A 156 9.58 11.63 5.06
N ILE A 157 8.65 10.73 4.70
CA ILE A 157 7.49 10.35 5.53
C ILE A 157 7.80 9.00 6.19
N ILE A 158 7.57 8.90 7.50
CA ILE A 158 7.72 7.67 8.28
C ILE A 158 6.34 7.13 8.64
N ILE A 159 5.89 6.11 7.91
CA ILE A 159 4.52 5.57 8.03
C ILE A 159 4.24 5.11 9.47
N ARG A 160 5.17 4.40 10.12
CA ARG A 160 4.95 3.86 11.48
C ARG A 160 4.65 4.91 12.56
N LYS A 161 4.95 6.19 12.27
CA LYS A 161 4.75 7.32 13.18
C LYS A 161 3.53 8.18 12.80
N LEU A 162 2.82 7.84 11.72
CA LEU A 162 1.57 8.47 11.35
C LEU A 162 0.49 8.14 12.39
N LYS A 163 -0.41 9.11 12.61
CA LYS A 163 -1.62 8.91 13.40
C LYS A 163 -2.66 8.17 12.57
N THR A 164 -3.50 7.39 13.22
CA THR A 164 -4.63 6.68 12.61
C THR A 164 -5.79 7.65 12.33
N GLU A 165 -5.71 8.39 11.24
CA GLU A 165 -6.70 9.39 10.79
C GLU A 165 -6.92 9.27 9.28
N PHE A 166 -8.09 9.69 8.77
CA PHE A 166 -8.51 9.42 7.39
C PHE A 166 -7.50 9.83 6.32
N LYS A 167 -6.90 11.01 6.43
CA LYS A 167 -5.89 11.48 5.46
C LYS A 167 -4.65 10.58 5.39
N ASN A 168 -4.36 9.79 6.43
CA ASN A 168 -3.20 8.92 6.50
C ASN A 168 -3.50 7.47 6.06
N TYR A 169 -4.77 7.09 5.89
CA TYR A 169 -5.18 5.73 5.51
C TYR A 169 -4.43 5.16 4.30
N PRO A 170 -4.24 5.92 3.20
CA PRO A 170 -3.48 5.44 2.04
C PRO A 170 -2.10 4.92 2.40
N LEU A 171 -1.42 5.54 3.37
CA LEU A 171 -0.09 5.12 3.80
C LEU A 171 -0.13 4.07 4.91
N LEU A 172 -1.14 4.09 5.78
CA LEU A 172 -1.26 3.15 6.90
C LEU A 172 -1.47 1.69 6.45
N LEU A 173 -1.95 1.48 5.22
CA LEU A 173 -1.94 0.17 4.56
C LEU A 173 -0.55 -0.49 4.55
N PHE A 174 0.50 0.32 4.46
CA PHE A 174 1.89 -0.12 4.35
C PHE A 174 2.66 0.02 5.68
N ALA A 175 1.93 0.19 6.79
CA ALA A 175 2.50 0.33 8.12
C ALA A 175 2.95 -1.03 8.69
N PRO A 176 3.85 -1.05 9.69
CA PRO A 176 4.13 -2.26 10.44
C PRO A 176 2.85 -2.86 11.06
N ILE A 177 2.81 -4.18 11.21
CA ILE A 177 1.62 -4.96 11.61
C ILE A 177 0.82 -4.36 12.79
N LYS A 178 1.49 -3.85 13.83
CA LYS A 178 0.82 -3.21 14.96
C LYS A 178 -0.04 -2.00 14.53
N ASN A 179 0.56 -1.08 13.79
CA ASN A 179 -0.10 0.13 13.28
C ASN A 179 -1.14 -0.25 12.22
N PHE A 180 -0.85 -1.23 11.38
CA PHE A 180 -1.77 -1.74 10.38
C PHE A 180 -3.07 -2.26 11.02
N LYS A 181 -2.99 -3.09 12.06
CA LYS A 181 -4.17 -3.61 12.77
C LYS A 181 -5.03 -2.49 13.37
N GLU A 182 -4.40 -1.48 13.95
CA GLU A 182 -5.09 -0.29 14.46
C GLU A 182 -5.81 0.48 13.35
N PHE A 183 -5.16 0.66 12.20
CA PHE A 183 -5.76 1.24 11.01
C PHE A 183 -6.95 0.43 10.50
N VAL A 184 -6.84 -0.89 10.38
CA VAL A 184 -7.93 -1.75 9.90
C VAL A 184 -9.14 -1.63 10.82
N LYS A 185 -8.93 -1.62 12.14
CA LYS A 185 -10.02 -1.38 13.10
C LYS A 185 -10.71 -0.05 12.85
N HIS A 186 -9.93 1.04 12.73
CA HIS A 186 -10.49 2.36 12.47
C HIS A 186 -11.17 2.44 11.09
N ALA A 187 -10.70 1.69 10.09
CA ALA A 187 -11.35 1.61 8.79
C ALA A 187 -12.70 0.89 8.85
N ILE A 188 -12.84 -0.17 9.65
CA ILE A 188 -14.11 -0.87 9.91
C ILE A 188 -15.08 0.07 10.63
N ASP A 189 -14.66 0.66 11.75
CA ASP A 189 -15.50 1.53 12.59
C ASP A 189 -16.06 2.74 11.82
N ASN A 190 -15.37 3.16 10.76
CA ASN A 190 -15.75 4.30 9.92
C ASN A 190 -16.25 3.88 8.52
N ASN A 191 -16.62 2.62 8.32
CA ASN A 191 -17.16 2.06 7.08
C ASN A 191 -16.34 2.40 5.81
N ARG A 192 -15.02 2.24 5.88
CA ARG A 192 -14.09 2.54 4.79
C ARG A 192 -13.76 1.30 3.97
N LEU A 193 -14.78 0.73 3.32
CA LEU A 193 -14.74 -0.56 2.62
C LEU A 193 -13.58 -0.71 1.62
N LYS A 194 -13.34 0.31 0.79
CA LYS A 194 -12.24 0.30 -0.19
C LYS A 194 -10.86 0.07 0.46
N TYR A 195 -10.64 0.63 1.64
CA TYR A 195 -9.37 0.43 2.36
C TYR A 195 -9.29 -0.95 3.02
N LEU A 196 -10.43 -1.60 3.30
CA LEU A 196 -10.45 -2.99 3.77
C LEU A 196 -10.11 -3.98 2.65
N GLU A 197 -10.55 -3.70 1.42
CA GLU A 197 -10.15 -4.48 0.23
C GLU A 197 -8.63 -4.47 0.07
N TYR A 198 -8.01 -3.28 0.08
CA TYR A 198 -6.55 -3.16 0.04
C TYR A 198 -5.85 -3.81 1.22
N ALA A 199 -6.40 -3.69 2.43
CA ALA A 199 -5.86 -4.32 3.61
C ALA A 199 -5.82 -5.84 3.47
N TYR A 200 -6.89 -6.43 2.93
CA TYR A 200 -6.99 -7.85 2.68
C TYR A 200 -5.99 -8.34 1.63
N LEU A 201 -5.75 -7.55 0.58
CA LEU A 201 -4.75 -7.87 -0.45
C LEU A 201 -3.31 -7.87 0.10
N LEU A 202 -2.96 -6.94 1.00
CA LEU A 202 -1.61 -6.87 1.59
C LEU A 202 -1.39 -7.88 2.72
N HIS A 203 -2.38 -7.98 3.60
CA HIS A 203 -2.27 -8.63 4.90
C HIS A 203 -3.55 -9.40 5.22
N PRO A 204 -3.87 -10.49 4.48
CA PRO A 204 -5.13 -11.20 4.62
C PRO A 204 -5.30 -11.83 6.00
N LYS A 205 -4.21 -12.31 6.62
CA LYS A 205 -4.23 -12.93 7.95
C LYS A 205 -4.58 -11.90 9.02
N GLU A 206 -3.87 -10.78 9.04
CA GLU A 206 -4.05 -9.72 10.03
C GLU A 206 -5.40 -9.01 9.85
N THR A 207 -5.85 -8.81 8.60
CA THR A 207 -7.17 -8.24 8.32
C THR A 207 -8.29 -9.15 8.83
N LYS A 208 -8.20 -10.47 8.56
CA LYS A 208 -9.15 -11.47 9.10
C LYS A 208 -9.19 -11.46 10.62
N GLU A 209 -8.04 -11.36 11.28
CA GLU A 209 -7.94 -11.30 12.74
C GLU A 209 -8.69 -10.09 13.31
N VAL A 210 -8.49 -8.89 12.74
CA VAL A 210 -9.16 -7.67 13.20
C VAL A 210 -10.67 -7.73 12.95
N LEU A 211 -11.11 -8.26 11.80
CA LEU A 211 -12.53 -8.48 11.52
C LEU A 211 -13.18 -9.43 12.55
N MET A 212 -12.51 -10.52 12.92
CA MET A 212 -12.99 -11.43 13.94
C MET A 212 -13.07 -10.78 15.33
N MET A 213 -12.11 -9.91 15.67
CA MET A 213 -12.08 -9.22 16.97
C MET A 213 -13.13 -8.11 17.08
N THR A 214 -13.49 -7.46 15.98
CA THR A 214 -14.45 -6.34 15.97
C THR A 214 -15.91 -6.78 15.92
N GLY A 215 -16.19 -8.03 15.53
CA GLY A 215 -17.55 -8.57 15.40
C GLY A 215 -18.36 -7.95 14.25
N ASN A 216 -17.84 -6.91 13.60
CA ASN A 216 -18.41 -6.24 12.45
C ASN A 216 -17.74 -6.80 11.19
N ILE A 217 -18.43 -7.72 10.51
CA ILE A 217 -18.08 -8.08 9.13
C ILE A 217 -18.93 -7.16 8.23
N PRO A 218 -18.37 -6.08 7.66
CA PRO A 218 -19.08 -5.36 6.63
C PRO A 218 -19.15 -6.28 5.42
N ILE A 219 -20.31 -6.88 5.17
CA ILE A 219 -20.56 -7.70 3.98
C ILE A 219 -21.44 -6.88 3.03
N PRO A 220 -20.88 -6.14 2.07
CA PRO A 220 -21.57 -5.85 0.82
C PRO A 220 -21.61 -7.13 -0.02
N GLU A 221 -22.79 -7.49 -0.53
CA GLU A 221 -23.04 -8.70 -1.33
C GLU A 221 -22.07 -8.86 -2.52
N GLU A 222 -21.57 -7.76 -3.07
CA GLU A 222 -20.61 -7.76 -4.19
C GLU A 222 -19.19 -8.23 -3.78
N ASN A 223 -18.82 -8.09 -2.50
CA ASN A 223 -17.50 -8.46 -1.96
C ASN A 223 -17.47 -9.88 -1.38
N VAL A 224 -18.61 -10.56 -1.30
CA VAL A 224 -18.71 -11.97 -0.90
C VAL A 224 -17.87 -12.86 -1.83
N LYS A 225 -17.81 -12.55 -3.13
CA LYS A 225 -16.96 -13.27 -4.10
C LYS A 225 -15.47 -13.27 -3.73
N PHE A 226 -14.98 -12.20 -3.09
CA PHE A 226 -13.58 -12.09 -2.65
C PHE A 226 -13.28 -12.89 -1.39
N ILE A 227 -14.26 -12.97 -0.48
CA ILE A 227 -14.21 -13.74 0.77
C ILE A 227 -14.33 -15.24 0.47
N VAL A 228 -15.17 -15.62 -0.51
CA VAL A 228 -15.46 -17.01 -0.91
C VAL A 228 -14.26 -17.77 -1.45
N ASN A 229 -13.32 -17.10 -2.11
CA ASN A 229 -12.13 -17.77 -2.67
C ASN A 229 -11.09 -18.14 -1.61
N ASP A 230 -11.15 -17.55 -0.42
CA ASP A 230 -10.09 -17.60 0.61
C ASP A 230 -10.57 -18.14 1.97
N LEU A 231 -11.87 -18.35 2.13
CA LEU A 231 -12.51 -18.94 3.30
C LEU A 231 -13.34 -20.12 2.80
N THR A 232 -12.94 -21.33 3.18
CA THR A 232 -13.58 -22.55 2.70
C THR A 232 -15.10 -22.53 2.98
N PRO A 233 -15.94 -23.11 2.09
CA PRO A 233 -17.40 -23.07 2.18
C PRO A 233 -17.96 -23.47 3.55
N GLU A 234 -17.26 -24.33 4.30
CA GLU A 234 -17.70 -24.81 5.61
C GLU A 234 -17.65 -23.74 6.72
N ARG A 235 -16.87 -22.66 6.53
CA ARG A 235 -16.74 -21.54 7.49
C ARG A 235 -17.74 -20.42 7.23
N ILE A 236 -18.12 -20.21 5.98
CA ILE A 236 -19.14 -19.23 5.55
C ILE A 236 -20.52 -19.61 6.11
N LEU A 237 -20.85 -20.89 6.06
CA LEU A 237 -22.11 -21.47 6.55
C LEU A 237 -22.35 -21.36 8.07
N ARG A 238 -21.41 -20.82 8.86
CA ARG A 238 -21.61 -20.60 10.30
C ARG A 238 -22.07 -19.19 10.65
N TYR A 239 -21.96 -18.23 9.72
CA TYR A 239 -22.05 -16.80 10.04
C TYR A 239 -22.96 -16.01 9.10
N ILE A 240 -23.63 -16.66 8.14
CA ILE A 240 -24.56 -16.01 7.22
C ILE A 240 -25.86 -16.81 7.20
N ASP A 241 -26.99 -16.10 7.28
CA ASP A 241 -28.31 -16.69 7.10
C ASP A 241 -28.44 -17.13 5.64
N VAL A 242 -28.71 -18.41 5.42
CA VAL A 242 -28.51 -19.08 4.12
C VAL A 242 -29.52 -18.60 3.07
N GLU A 243 -30.62 -18.01 3.53
CA GLU A 243 -31.76 -17.61 2.70
C GLU A 243 -31.46 -16.37 1.84
N ASP A 244 -30.59 -15.46 2.29
CA ASP A 244 -30.22 -14.25 1.54
C ASP A 244 -29.23 -14.54 0.40
N ILE A 245 -28.38 -15.56 0.55
CA ILE A 245 -27.38 -15.93 -0.48
C ILE A 245 -28.05 -16.64 -1.67
N ILE A 246 -29.14 -17.40 -1.43
CA ILE A 246 -29.75 -18.26 -2.47
C ILE A 246 -30.36 -17.45 -3.61
N GLN A 247 -30.77 -16.20 -3.37
CA GLN A 247 -31.48 -15.40 -4.38
C GLN A 247 -30.57 -14.94 -5.53
N ASN A 248 -29.25 -14.92 -5.33
CA ASN A 248 -28.29 -14.32 -6.27
C ASN A 248 -27.21 -15.30 -6.79
N LEU A 249 -27.37 -16.60 -6.53
CA LEU A 249 -26.45 -17.64 -7.00
C LEU A 249 -26.94 -18.32 -8.28
N SER A 250 -26.00 -18.80 -9.09
CA SER A 250 -26.32 -19.67 -10.22
C SER A 250 -26.88 -21.01 -9.73
N ASP A 251 -27.75 -21.65 -10.53
CA ASP A 251 -28.31 -22.97 -10.20
C ASP A 251 -27.23 -24.02 -9.91
N GLU A 252 -26.06 -23.87 -10.54
CA GLU A 252 -24.91 -24.77 -10.38
C GLU A 252 -24.25 -24.61 -9.00
N ASP A 253 -24.10 -23.37 -8.53
CA ASP A 253 -23.58 -23.05 -7.20
C ASP A 253 -24.56 -23.46 -6.08
N ILE A 254 -25.87 -23.29 -6.34
CA ILE A 254 -26.94 -23.74 -5.43
C ILE A 254 -26.90 -25.26 -5.28
N GLN A 255 -26.73 -26.00 -6.38
CA GLN A 255 -26.58 -27.47 -6.31
C GLN A 255 -25.32 -27.90 -5.56
N LYS A 256 -24.21 -27.18 -5.73
CA LYS A 256 -22.96 -27.46 -5.02
C LYS A 256 -23.09 -27.24 -3.51
N LEU A 257 -23.74 -26.14 -3.10
CA LEU A 257 -24.05 -25.86 -1.69
C LEU A 257 -25.00 -26.90 -1.08
N ARG A 258 -26.06 -27.30 -1.80
CA ARG A 258 -27.00 -28.35 -1.34
C ARG A 258 -26.31 -29.70 -1.15
N ARG A 259 -25.37 -30.08 -2.03
CA ARG A 259 -24.57 -31.31 -1.87
C ARG A 259 -23.69 -31.26 -0.62
N LEU A 260 -23.07 -30.12 -0.33
CA LEU A 260 -22.24 -29.92 0.87
C LEU A 260 -23.07 -29.96 2.17
N LEU A 261 -24.29 -29.42 2.16
CA LEU A 261 -25.21 -29.49 3.29
C LEU A 261 -25.69 -30.92 3.57
N ASN A 262 -26.06 -31.68 2.54
CA ASN A 262 -26.53 -33.07 2.67
C ASN A 262 -25.43 -34.04 3.16
N GLN A 263 -24.16 -33.78 2.85
CA GLN A 263 -23.04 -34.56 3.40
C GLN A 263 -22.88 -34.36 4.92
N LYS A 264 -23.27 -33.20 5.44
CA LYS A 264 -23.15 -32.84 6.87
C LYS A 264 -24.23 -33.51 7.74
N ASP A 265 -25.44 -33.66 7.22
CA ASP A 265 -26.53 -34.35 7.92
C ASP A 265 -26.34 -35.87 7.98
N ASN A 266 -25.78 -36.46 6.94
CA ASN A 266 -25.40 -37.87 6.96
C ASN A 266 -24.20 -38.14 7.90
N GLY A 267 -23.27 -37.20 8.03
CA GLY A 267 -22.16 -37.27 8.99
C GLY A 267 -22.58 -37.08 10.46
N ARG A 268 -23.62 -36.28 10.72
CA ARG A 268 -24.19 -36.10 12.07
C ARG A 268 -25.04 -37.28 12.52
N LYS A 269 -25.87 -37.86 11.64
CA LYS A 269 -26.68 -39.06 11.97
C LYS A 269 -25.84 -40.31 12.25
N ASN A 270 -24.65 -40.43 11.66
CA ASN A 270 -23.74 -41.55 11.92
C ASN A 270 -22.87 -41.37 13.19
N LYS A 271 -22.76 -40.16 13.74
CA LYS A 271 -22.05 -39.89 15.01
C LYS A 271 -22.95 -39.95 16.24
N SER A 272 -24.26 -39.96 16.09
CA SER A 272 -25.22 -40.13 17.20
C SER A 272 -25.67 -41.60 17.40
N ARG A 273 -25.04 -42.56 16.71
CA ARG A 273 -25.35 -44.00 16.77
C ARG A 273 -24.11 -44.89 16.99
N ARG A 274 -22.98 -44.32 17.43
CA ARG A 274 -21.79 -45.06 17.88
C ARG A 274 -21.33 -44.53 19.22
#